data_AF-A0A8J6H3T7-F1
#
_entry.id   AF-A0A8J6H3T7-F1
#
_cell.length_a   1.000
_cell.length_b   1.000
_cell.length_c   1.000
_cell.angle_alpha   90.00
_cell.angle_beta   90.00
_cell.angle_gamma   90.00
#
_symmetry.space_group_name_H-M   'P 1'
#
loop_
_entity.id
_entity.type
_entity.pdbx_description
1 polymer ?
#
loop_
_entity_poly.entity_id
_entity_poly.type
_entity_poly.pdbx_seq_one_letter_code
_entity_poly.pdbx_strand_id
1 'polypeptide(L)'
;MAREYREKIETELRDICNAVLSLLEKFLIPKASQAKSKVFYLKMKGDYYRYLAEVAAGDDKKGTVDQSQQAYQEAFEISKKEMQPAHPIRLSLALNLSSIMRS
;
A
#
# COMPACT_ATOMS: atom_id res chain seq x y z
N MET A 1 21.52 -3.27 -23.36
CA MET A 1 21.20 -4.60 -22.78
C MET A 1 20.77 -4.56 -21.31
N ALA A 2 21.66 -4.40 -20.31
CA ALA A 2 21.24 -4.48 -18.90
C ALA A 2 20.27 -3.35 -18.46
N ARG A 3 20.39 -2.17 -19.06
CA ARG A 3 19.51 -1.02 -18.79
C ARG A 3 18.12 -1.18 -19.41
N GLU A 4 18.04 -1.54 -20.69
CA GLU A 4 16.75 -1.77 -21.38
C GLU A 4 15.93 -2.90 -20.76
N TYR A 5 16.61 -3.97 -20.33
CA TYR A 5 15.92 -5.07 -19.63
C TYR A 5 15.37 -4.61 -18.27
N ARG A 6 16.11 -3.76 -17.55
CA ARG A 6 15.65 -3.18 -16.29
C ARG A 6 14.43 -2.26 -16.51
N GLU A 7 14.51 -1.37 -17.49
CA GLU A 7 13.40 -0.44 -17.83
C GLU A 7 12.13 -1.22 -18.22
N LYS A 8 12.27 -2.36 -18.93
CA LYS A 8 11.14 -3.24 -19.25
C LYS A 8 10.50 -3.84 -17.99
N ILE A 9 11.31 -4.37 -17.07
CA ILE A 9 10.80 -4.95 -15.81
C ILE A 9 10.16 -3.87 -14.92
N GLU A 10 10.75 -2.68 -14.85
CA GLU A 10 10.18 -1.55 -14.10
C GLU A 10 8.81 -1.14 -14.68
N THR A 11 8.66 -1.14 -16.00
CA THR A 11 7.39 -0.85 -16.68
C THR A 11 6.34 -1.91 -16.38
N GLU A 12 6.68 -3.20 -16.52
CA GLU A 12 5.75 -4.30 -16.20
C GLU A 12 5.31 -4.26 -14.72
N LEU A 13 6.24 -3.98 -13.80
CA LEU A 13 5.92 -3.83 -12.39
C LEU A 13 4.99 -2.65 -12.13
N ARG A 14 5.22 -1.51 -12.80
CA ARG A 14 4.36 -0.33 -12.71
C ARG A 14 2.94 -0.63 -13.20
N ASP A 15 2.80 -1.32 -14.32
CA ASP A 15 1.50 -1.68 -14.90
C ASP A 15 0.73 -2.64 -14.01
N ILE A 16 1.39 -3.68 -13.48
CA ILE A 16 0.78 -4.64 -12.55
C ILE A 16 0.32 -3.92 -11.27
N CYS A 17 1.18 -3.07 -10.69
CA CYS A 17 0.83 -2.33 -9.48
C CYS A 17 -0.38 -1.42 -9.72
N ASN A 18 -0.41 -0.68 -10.83
CA ASN A 18 -1.52 0.21 -11.17
C ASN A 18 -2.82 -0.57 -11.42
N ALA A 19 -2.76 -1.73 -12.07
CA ALA A 19 -3.92 -2.60 -12.27
C ALA A 19 -4.52 -3.07 -10.93
N VAL A 20 -3.66 -3.51 -10.00
CA VAL A 20 -4.11 -3.95 -8.67
C VAL A 20 -4.64 -2.78 -7.84
N LEU A 21 -3.98 -1.61 -7.88
CA LEU A 21 -4.47 -0.41 -7.21
C LEU A 21 -5.85 -0.01 -7.71
N SER A 22 -6.07 -0.04 -9.03
CA SER A 22 -7.38 0.26 -9.61
C SER A 22 -8.45 -0.74 -9.17
N LEU A 23 -8.12 -2.02 -9.07
CA LEU A 23 -9.02 -3.05 -8.56
C LEU A 23 -9.37 -2.82 -7.08
N LEU A 24 -8.38 -2.49 -6.26
CA LEU A 24 -8.56 -2.20 -4.85
C LEU A 24 -9.49 -1.00 -4.63
N GLU A 25 -9.23 0.11 -5.31
CA GLU A 25 -9.98 1.35 -5.13
C GLU A 25 -11.40 1.29 -5.69
N LYS A 26 -11.58 0.72 -6.89
CA LYS A 26 -12.90 0.73 -7.55
C LYS A 26 -13.84 -0.35 -7.05
N PHE A 27 -13.30 -1.50 -6.60
CA PHE A 27 -14.12 -2.68 -6.33
C PHE A 27 -13.95 -3.22 -4.91
N LEU A 28 -12.73 -3.49 -4.46
CA LEU A 28 -12.52 -4.25 -3.22
C LEU A 28 -12.75 -3.40 -1.96
N ILE A 29 -12.18 -2.19 -1.89
CA ILE A 29 -12.34 -1.28 -0.74
C ILE A 29 -13.80 -0.82 -0.60
N PRO A 30 -14.51 -0.40 -1.66
CA PRO A 30 -15.91 0.03 -1.53
C PRO A 30 -16.87 -1.11 -1.17
N LYS A 31 -16.61 -2.34 -1.63
CA LYS A 31 -17.45 -3.51 -1.33
C LYS A 31 -17.12 -4.18 0.00
N ALA A 32 -16.04 -3.79 0.67
CA ALA A 32 -15.65 -4.36 1.95
C ALA A 32 -16.57 -3.86 3.08
N SER A 33 -17.55 -4.68 3.46
CA SER A 33 -18.46 -4.39 4.57
C SER A 33 -17.83 -4.65 5.94
N GLN A 34 -16.93 -5.63 6.04
CA GLN A 34 -16.25 -5.96 7.29
C GLN A 34 -15.01 -5.10 7.49
N ALA A 35 -14.84 -4.55 8.69
CA ALA A 35 -13.68 -3.75 9.06
C ALA A 35 -12.35 -4.48 8.82
N LYS A 36 -12.28 -5.79 9.13
CA LYS A 36 -11.10 -6.62 8.87
C LYS A 36 -10.72 -6.66 7.39
N SER A 37 -11.69 -6.87 6.50
CA SER A 37 -11.47 -6.89 5.05
C SER A 37 -11.06 -5.52 4.53
N LYS A 38 -11.69 -4.45 5.01
CA LYS A 38 -11.36 -3.08 4.61
C LYS A 38 -9.92 -2.72 5.01
N VAL A 39 -9.52 -3.06 6.23
CA VAL A 39 -8.16 -2.89 6.74
C VAL A 39 -7.16 -3.70 5.91
N PHE A 40 -7.49 -4.95 5.56
CA PHE A 40 -6.64 -5.79 4.72
C PHE A 40 -6.42 -5.19 3.33
N TYR A 41 -7.48 -4.70 2.66
CA TYR A 41 -7.36 -4.08 1.34
C TYR A 41 -6.64 -2.73 1.37
N LEU A 42 -6.83 -1.91 2.41
CA LEU A 42 -6.07 -0.68 2.59
C LEU A 42 -4.58 -0.94 2.85
N LYS A 43 -4.26 -1.99 3.62
CA LYS A 43 -2.88 -2.45 3.78
C LYS A 43 -2.28 -2.86 2.43
N MET A 44 -2.99 -3.66 1.65
CA MET A 44 -2.55 -4.05 0.31
C MET A 44 -2.31 -2.82 -0.57
N LYS A 45 -3.21 -1.83 -0.55
CA LYS A 45 -3.05 -0.57 -1.27
C LYS A 45 -1.73 0.12 -0.89
N GLY A 46 -1.42 0.21 0.40
CA GLY A 46 -0.14 0.74 0.89
C GLY A 46 1.08 -0.07 0.42
N ASP A 47 0.98 -1.41 0.44
CA ASP A 47 2.04 -2.31 -0.03
C ASP A 47 2.36 -2.08 -1.53
N TYR A 48 1.33 -1.91 -2.39
CA TYR A 48 1.53 -1.66 -3.83
C TYR A 48 2.09 -0.27 -4.13
N TYR A 49 1.68 0.76 -3.40
CA TYR A 49 2.35 2.07 -3.51
C TYR A 49 3.80 2.01 -3.05
N ARG A 50 4.12 1.21 -2.03
CA ARG A 50 5.52 1.01 -1.62
C ARG A 50 6.35 0.35 -2.73
N TYR A 51 5.81 -0.68 -3.39
CA TYR A 51 6.50 -1.29 -4.54
C TYR A 51 6.68 -0.31 -5.71
N LEU A 52 5.69 0.54 -5.99
CA LEU A 52 5.84 1.62 -6.96
C LEU A 52 6.94 2.62 -6.57
N ALA A 53 7.07 2.94 -5.28
CA ALA A 53 8.11 3.85 -4.79
C ALA A 53 9.53 3.26 -4.86
N GLU A 54 9.67 1.93 -4.90
CA GLU A 54 10.96 1.25 -5.09
C GLU A 54 11.48 1.38 -6.52
N VAL A 55 10.58 1.49 -7.50
CA VAL A 55 10.91 1.65 -8.93
C VAL A 55 10.78 3.08 -9.44
N ALA A 56 10.12 3.97 -8.70
CA ALA A 56 9.96 5.37 -9.08
C ALA A 56 11.24 6.18 -8.85
N ALA A 57 11.49 7.16 -9.74
CA ALA A 57 12.59 8.10 -9.64
C ALA A 57 12.07 9.55 -9.52
N GLY A 58 12.85 10.42 -8.86
CA GLY A 58 12.53 11.85 -8.74
C GLY A 58 11.22 12.12 -7.97
N ASP A 59 10.44 13.10 -8.45
CA ASP A 59 9.22 13.58 -7.76
C ASP A 59 8.09 12.55 -7.72
N ASP A 60 8.04 11.62 -8.69
CA ASP A 60 7.08 10.50 -8.70
C ASP A 60 7.23 9.64 -7.44
N LYS A 61 8.45 9.48 -6.92
CA LYS A 61 8.71 8.70 -5.71
C LYS A 61 8.04 9.31 -4.48
N LYS A 62 8.13 10.63 -4.31
CA LYS A 62 7.56 11.32 -3.15
C LYS A 62 6.05 11.21 -3.11
N GLY A 63 5.39 11.47 -4.23
CA GLY A 63 3.93 11.31 -4.34
C GLY A 63 3.47 9.89 -4.03
N THR A 64 4.23 8.89 -4.49
CA THR A 64 3.91 7.47 -4.25
C THR A 64 4.11 7.08 -2.79
N VAL A 65 5.14 7.58 -2.11
CA VAL A 65 5.37 7.37 -0.68
C VAL A 65 4.24 7.99 0.15
N ASP A 66 3.81 9.21 -0.18
CA ASP A 66 2.71 9.88 0.52
C ASP A 66 1.40 9.07 0.39
N GLN A 67 1.11 8.53 -0.80
CA GLN A 67 -0.05 7.64 -1.02
C GLN A 67 0.05 6.33 -0.24
N SER A 68 1.25 5.74 -0.17
CA SER A 68 1.50 4.54 0.65
C SER A 68 1.19 4.83 2.12
N GLN A 69 1.77 5.91 2.66
CA GLN A 69 1.60 6.32 4.05
C GLN A 69 0.14 6.62 4.38
N GLN A 70 -0.58 7.32 3.50
CA GLN A 70 -2.00 7.61 3.68
C GLN A 70 -2.84 6.31 3.77
N ALA A 71 -2.58 5.34 2.90
CA ALA A 71 -3.31 4.06 2.90
C ALA A 71 -3.06 3.25 4.19
N TYR A 72 -1.81 3.18 4.67
CA TYR A 72 -1.53 2.52 5.95
C TYR A 72 -2.12 3.27 7.14
N GLN A 73 -2.12 4.61 7.12
CA GLN A 73 -2.71 5.40 8.19
C GLN A 73 -4.22 5.18 8.26
N GLU A 74 -4.92 5.14 7.12
CA GLU A 74 -6.35 4.84 7.07
C GLU A 74 -6.64 3.42 7.58
N ALA A 75 -5.83 2.42 7.16
CA ALA A 75 -5.93 1.05 7.66
C ALA A 75 -5.76 1.00 9.18
N PHE A 76 -4.80 1.77 9.72
CA PHE A 76 -4.52 1.81 11.14
C PHE A 76 -5.64 2.47 11.94
N GLU A 77 -6.21 3.58 11.47
CA GLU A 77 -7.33 4.25 12.15
C GLU A 77 -8.60 3.39 12.17
N ILE A 78 -8.89 2.64 11.10
CA ILE A 78 -9.99 1.66 11.12
C ILE A 78 -9.67 0.52 12.10
N SER A 79 -8.43 0.01 12.10
CA SER A 79 -8.02 -1.04 13.03
C SER A 79 -8.11 -0.60 14.50
N LYS A 80 -7.83 0.68 14.78
CA LYS A 80 -7.95 1.25 16.13
C LYS A 80 -9.38 1.28 16.63
N LYS A 81 -10.33 1.62 15.75
CA LYS A 81 -11.75 1.75 16.07
C LYS A 81 -12.44 0.39 16.21
N GLU A 82 -12.10 -0.54 15.34
CA GLU A 82 -12.85 -1.80 15.15
C GLU A 82 -12.15 -3.03 15.74
N MET A 83 -10.92 -2.90 16.25
CA MET A 83 -10.16 -4.02 16.80
C MET A 83 -9.55 -3.70 18.17
N GLN A 84 -9.54 -4.72 19.03
CA GLN A 84 -8.90 -4.63 20.33
C GLN A 84 -7.40 -4.34 20.20
N PRO A 85 -6.77 -3.64 21.17
CA PRO A 85 -5.35 -3.29 21.13
C PRO A 85 -4.40 -4.48 20.91
N ALA A 86 -4.76 -5.67 21.42
CA ALA A 86 -3.96 -6.90 21.28
C ALA A 86 -4.19 -7.67 19.97
N HIS A 87 -5.00 -7.16 19.05
CA HIS A 87 -5.33 -7.87 17.82
C HIS A 87 -4.10 -7.95 16.87
N PRO A 88 -3.70 -9.15 16.38
CA PRO A 88 -2.49 -9.33 15.58
C PRO A 88 -2.39 -8.41 14.35
N ILE A 89 -3.52 -8.11 13.69
CA ILE A 89 -3.57 -7.19 12.53
C ILE A 89 -3.18 -5.76 12.93
N ARG A 90 -3.61 -5.29 14.10
CA ARG A 90 -3.29 -3.94 14.61
C ARG A 90 -1.80 -3.83 14.94
N LEU A 91 -1.22 -4.89 15.50
CA LEU A 91 0.21 -4.97 15.78
C LEU A 91 1.05 -4.98 14.49
N SER A 92 0.65 -5.76 13.49
CA SER A 92 1.31 -5.83 12.19
C SER A 92 1.26 -4.49 11.44
N LEU A 93 0.13 -3.77 11.51
CA LEU A 93 0.01 -2.44 10.91
C LEU A 93 0.91 -1.42 11.61
N ALA A 94 0.97 -1.42 12.94
CA ALA A 94 1.86 -0.53 13.69
C ALA A 94 3.33 -0.76 13.33
N LEU A 95 3.75 -2.02 13.19
CA LEU A 95 5.09 -2.37 12.71
C LEU A 95 5.36 -1.83 11.31
N ASN A 96 4.47 -2.09 10.34
CA ASN A 96 4.66 -1.61 8.95
C ASN A 96 4.69 -0.07 8.86
N LEU A 97 3.83 0.62 9.61
CA LEU A 97 3.85 2.10 9.71
C LEU A 97 5.17 2.61 10.27
N SER A 98 5.74 1.94 11.28
CA SER A 98 7.03 2.32 11.87
C SER A 98 8.20 2.16 10.89
N SER A 99 8.16 1.15 10.03
CA SER A 99 9.18 0.93 8.99
C SER A 99 9.12 1.98 7.89
N ILE A 100 7.91 2.38 7.47
CA ILE A 100 7.70 3.39 6.43
C ILE A 100 8.05 4.79 6.93
N MET A 101 7.76 5.13 8.19
CA MET A 101 8.18 6.43 8.76
C MET A 101 9.69 6.58 8.95
N ARG A 102 10.46 5.49 8.85
CA ARG A 102 11.92 5.49 9.00
C ARG A 102 12.67 5.47 7.67
N SER A 103 11.99 5.22 6.54
CA SER A 103 12.57 5.17 5.19
C SER A 103 12.33 6.47 4.43
#